data_AF-S9P0Q0-F1
#
_entry.id   AF-S9P0Q0-F1
#
_cell.length_a   1.000
_cell.length_b   1.000
_cell.length_c   1.000
_cell.angle_alpha   90.00
_cell.angle_beta   90.00
_cell.angle_gamma   90.00
#
_symmetry.space_group_name_H-M   'P 1'
#
loop_
_entity.id
_entity.type
_entity.pdbx_description
1 polymer ?
#
loop_
_entity_poly.entity_id
_entity_poly.type
_entity_poly.pdbx_seq_one_letter_code
_entity_poly.pdbx_strand_id
1 'polypeptide(L)'
;MDAEQLARESRVVTVCLGCQGEKRRSCSDCAGSARRTCRGCSGSGRVPGAKGGMKNCPTCRARGDVKCTACRSGKIDCVTCGADGRVDAWLEVETQLLTQVQSHPANRSSAIHEMLTLPEDFDAPPRGWVNRLVEDGGVQPPSHPCPEGLRARLNAVEDRLVSARIQTFASDVFRVNYATAQGKGLVEVAGWRSVVTGATVWTPLSKRTKASWAVGIGALLAGLLFWALYVSRHDWFARHGHPALVLLPTMVAAFVAFKAAAHRFLAPPARSVASLKRMVGAVAACWLVSLGAFGLGGPTARGAQAALDAGDKARARVEAEALVSLGVDREEGTRFLDALHLEEVHRATPSPLEQARRVGMPWYGTQSREEALALLRTNVQAASDAHFKADDARALGELARATEELLPEARDGLYGRAALARAATCLKGKDFPCVDEELSGPAAARAPAGELASVRAAHVAALKAARDEALVRVAATQELEAQRQALEEVLGLSRRLLKAGEGTEAALTALAQRLARVEARIAAAKKRAEALAAREQALRERQERVEAASFSGSGYSGGGRVHVRGYYRKNGTYVSPHTRSRRR
;
A
#
# COMPACT_ATOMS: atom_id res chain seq x y z
N MET A 1 -63.70 -11.07 -59.54
CA MET A 1 -63.73 -12.53 -59.75
C MET A 1 -64.06 -13.15 -58.41
N ASP A 2 -65.06 -14.01 -58.35
CA ASP A 2 -65.38 -14.73 -57.13
C ASP A 2 -64.23 -15.70 -56.77
N ALA A 3 -63.91 -15.83 -55.49
CA ALA A 3 -62.78 -16.64 -55.01
C ALA A 3 -62.96 -18.12 -55.38
N GLU A 4 -64.20 -18.62 -55.30
CA GLU A 4 -64.51 -19.99 -55.73
C GLU A 4 -64.36 -20.19 -57.24
N GLN A 5 -64.69 -19.17 -58.03
CA GLN A 5 -64.53 -19.24 -59.49
C GLN A 5 -63.05 -19.30 -59.86
N LEU A 6 -62.19 -18.52 -59.19
CA LEU A 6 -60.73 -18.59 -59.40
C LEU A 6 -60.18 -19.98 -59.09
N ALA A 7 -60.57 -20.57 -57.96
CA ALA A 7 -60.11 -21.91 -57.58
C ALA A 7 -60.54 -22.98 -58.59
N ARG A 8 -61.77 -22.90 -59.11
CA ARG A 8 -62.25 -23.83 -60.15
C ARG A 8 -61.51 -23.67 -61.47
N GLU A 9 -61.35 -22.44 -61.94
CA GLU A 9 -60.73 -22.16 -63.26
C GLU A 9 -59.22 -22.39 -63.28
N SER A 10 -58.55 -22.22 -62.14
CA SER A 10 -57.10 -22.43 -62.02
C SER A 10 -56.71 -23.88 -61.69
N ARG A 11 -57.69 -24.80 -61.54
CA ARG A 11 -57.41 -26.17 -61.13
C ARG A 11 -56.72 -26.97 -62.24
N VAL A 12 -55.53 -27.49 -61.97
CA VAL A 12 -54.73 -28.27 -62.92
C VAL A 12 -54.06 -29.47 -62.24
N VAL A 13 -53.96 -30.60 -62.95
CA VAL A 13 -53.10 -31.73 -62.56
C VAL A 13 -51.69 -31.42 -63.05
N THR A 14 -50.74 -31.29 -62.13
CA THR A 14 -49.35 -30.99 -62.46
C THR A 14 -48.39 -32.05 -61.89
N VAL A 15 -47.13 -32.00 -62.32
CA VAL A 15 -46.07 -32.86 -61.78
C VAL A 15 -45.89 -32.52 -60.30
N CYS A 16 -45.80 -33.56 -59.47
CA CYS A 16 -45.54 -33.38 -58.06
C CYS A 16 -44.18 -32.71 -57.85
N LEU A 17 -44.20 -31.43 -57.47
CA LEU A 17 -42.98 -30.65 -57.21
C LEU A 17 -42.10 -31.30 -56.13
N GLY A 18 -42.70 -32.05 -55.20
CA GLY A 18 -41.98 -32.75 -54.13
C GLY A 18 -41.03 -33.86 -54.60
N CYS A 19 -41.30 -34.55 -55.71
CA CYS A 19 -40.39 -35.58 -56.27
C CYS A 19 -40.06 -35.33 -57.75
N GLN A 20 -40.52 -34.22 -58.31
CA GLN A 20 -40.36 -33.87 -59.72
C GLN A 20 -40.80 -34.98 -60.68
N GLY A 21 -41.84 -35.74 -60.29
CA GLY A 21 -42.35 -36.86 -61.08
C GLY A 21 -41.57 -38.17 -60.99
N GLU A 22 -40.43 -38.22 -60.30
CA GLU A 22 -39.62 -39.45 -60.15
C GLU A 22 -40.27 -40.52 -59.26
N LYS A 23 -41.41 -40.20 -58.62
CA LYS A 23 -42.17 -41.05 -57.68
C LYS A 23 -41.44 -41.41 -56.39
N ARG A 24 -40.12 -41.29 -56.37
CA ARG A 24 -39.23 -41.56 -55.24
C ARG A 24 -38.39 -40.35 -54.90
N ARG A 25 -37.96 -40.28 -53.65
CA ARG A 25 -37.11 -39.23 -53.09
C ARG A 25 -35.92 -39.87 -52.40
N SER A 26 -34.81 -39.16 -52.33
CA SER A 26 -33.67 -39.58 -51.52
C SER A 26 -34.10 -39.72 -50.05
N CYS A 27 -33.75 -40.85 -49.45
CA CYS A 27 -34.06 -41.15 -48.06
C CYS A 27 -33.32 -40.16 -47.16
N SER A 28 -34.06 -39.41 -46.36
CA SER A 28 -33.50 -38.45 -45.40
C SER A 28 -32.57 -39.12 -44.38
N ASP A 29 -32.86 -40.36 -43.97
CA ASP A 29 -32.12 -41.04 -42.89
C ASP A 29 -30.69 -41.45 -43.27
N CYS A 30 -30.41 -41.62 -44.56
CA CYS A 30 -29.07 -41.92 -45.06
C CYS A 30 -28.58 -40.93 -46.12
N ALA A 31 -29.35 -39.86 -46.36
CA ALA A 31 -29.13 -38.90 -47.43
C ALA A 31 -28.85 -39.55 -48.80
N GLY A 32 -29.52 -40.67 -49.09
CA GLY A 32 -29.33 -41.40 -50.36
C GLY A 32 -28.13 -42.36 -50.42
N SER A 33 -27.26 -42.40 -49.43
CA SER A 33 -26.05 -43.26 -49.47
C SER A 33 -26.31 -44.74 -49.19
N ALA A 34 -27.54 -45.11 -48.81
CA ALA A 34 -27.94 -46.45 -48.36
C ALA A 34 -27.19 -46.98 -47.12
N ARG A 35 -26.31 -46.17 -46.53
CA ARG A 35 -25.57 -46.45 -45.30
C ARG A 35 -25.69 -45.24 -44.37
N ARG A 36 -25.56 -45.47 -43.07
CA ARG A 36 -25.60 -44.40 -42.07
C ARG A 36 -24.45 -44.59 -41.11
N THR A 37 -23.95 -43.48 -40.60
CA THR A 37 -22.91 -43.48 -39.58
C THR A 37 -23.35 -44.32 -38.39
N CYS A 38 -22.46 -45.19 -37.93
CA CYS A 38 -22.73 -46.10 -36.84
C CYS A 38 -22.83 -45.31 -35.55
N ARG A 39 -24.05 -45.18 -35.00
CA ARG A 39 -24.31 -44.46 -33.75
C ARG A 39 -23.47 -44.97 -32.57
N GLY A 40 -23.16 -46.28 -32.52
CA GLY A 40 -22.39 -46.89 -31.43
C GLY A 40 -20.92 -46.45 -31.33
N CYS A 41 -20.35 -45.85 -32.38
CA CYS A 41 -19.01 -45.24 -32.34
C CYS A 41 -19.00 -43.84 -32.95
N SER A 42 -20.17 -43.31 -33.29
CA SER A 42 -20.33 -42.04 -34.00
C SER A 42 -19.41 -41.91 -35.23
N GLY A 43 -19.19 -42.99 -35.97
CA GLY A 43 -18.36 -42.95 -37.17
C GLY A 43 -16.89 -43.31 -36.97
N SER A 44 -16.39 -43.31 -35.73
CA SER A 44 -14.96 -43.50 -35.47
C SER A 44 -14.47 -44.94 -35.70
N GLY A 45 -15.39 -45.90 -35.74
CA GLY A 45 -15.06 -47.32 -35.77
C GLY A 45 -14.47 -47.86 -34.47
N ARG A 46 -14.15 -47.03 -33.48
CA ARG A 46 -13.47 -47.44 -32.24
C ARG A 46 -14.20 -46.89 -31.01
N VAL A 47 -14.18 -47.65 -29.92
CA VAL A 47 -14.78 -47.28 -28.63
C VAL A 47 -13.80 -47.59 -27.50
N PRO A 48 -13.82 -46.84 -26.39
CA PRO A 48 -12.94 -47.09 -25.26
C PRO A 48 -13.10 -48.52 -24.72
N GLY A 49 -11.99 -49.19 -24.45
CA GLY A 49 -11.93 -50.50 -23.83
C GLY A 49 -11.73 -50.38 -22.31
N ALA A 50 -12.16 -51.42 -21.57
CA ALA A 50 -12.19 -51.40 -20.11
C ALA A 50 -10.81 -51.23 -19.42
N LYS A 51 -9.70 -51.51 -20.12
CA LYS A 51 -8.32 -51.28 -19.61
C LYS A 51 -7.71 -49.96 -20.12
N GLY A 52 -8.54 -49.01 -20.55
CA GLY A 52 -8.11 -47.66 -20.97
C GLY A 52 -7.64 -47.52 -22.42
N GLY A 53 -7.43 -48.62 -23.17
CA GLY A 53 -7.12 -48.58 -24.60
C GLY A 53 -8.36 -48.61 -25.49
N MET A 54 -8.35 -47.95 -26.66
CA MET A 54 -9.45 -47.99 -27.63
C MET A 54 -9.53 -49.35 -28.35
N LYS A 55 -10.73 -49.97 -28.36
CA LYS A 55 -11.01 -51.20 -29.11
C LYS A 55 -11.93 -50.93 -30.31
N ASN A 56 -11.99 -51.86 -31.25
CA ASN A 56 -12.94 -51.75 -32.36
C ASN A 56 -14.39 -51.79 -31.87
N CYS A 57 -15.22 -50.91 -32.42
CA CYS A 57 -16.65 -50.85 -32.12
C CYS A 57 -17.33 -52.16 -32.58
N PRO A 58 -18.05 -52.87 -31.70
CA PRO A 58 -18.65 -54.15 -32.05
C PRO A 58 -19.78 -54.00 -33.09
N THR A 59 -20.46 -52.86 -33.12
CA THR A 59 -21.62 -52.61 -34.00
C THR A 59 -21.21 -52.45 -35.47
N CYS A 60 -20.22 -51.61 -35.76
CA CYS A 60 -19.74 -51.41 -37.14
C CYS A 60 -18.48 -52.20 -37.47
N ARG A 61 -17.92 -52.93 -36.49
CA ARG A 61 -16.67 -53.70 -36.62
C ARG A 61 -15.55 -52.86 -37.26
N ALA A 62 -15.33 -51.67 -36.70
CA ALA A 62 -14.36 -50.67 -37.15
C ALA A 62 -14.64 -49.92 -38.46
N ARG A 63 -15.75 -50.16 -39.15
CA ARG A 63 -16.06 -49.44 -40.40
C ARG A 63 -16.59 -48.02 -40.20
N GLY A 64 -17.12 -47.72 -39.01
CA GLY A 64 -17.74 -46.43 -38.73
C GLY A 64 -19.16 -46.27 -39.29
N ASP A 65 -19.65 -47.15 -40.15
CA ASP A 65 -20.98 -47.08 -40.75
C ASP A 65 -21.75 -48.42 -40.68
N VAL A 66 -23.07 -48.36 -40.90
CA VAL A 66 -23.98 -49.52 -40.99
C VAL A 66 -24.99 -49.31 -42.12
N LYS A 67 -25.53 -50.39 -42.70
CA LYS A 67 -26.55 -50.31 -43.76
C LYS A 67 -27.83 -49.61 -43.24
N CYS A 68 -28.40 -48.71 -44.04
CA CYS A 68 -29.66 -48.05 -43.72
C CYS A 68 -30.83 -49.01 -43.98
N THR A 69 -31.73 -49.15 -43.00
CA THR A 69 -32.90 -50.04 -43.08
C THR A 69 -34.18 -49.31 -43.50
N ALA A 70 -34.21 -47.98 -43.43
CA ALA A 70 -35.37 -47.14 -43.79
C ALA A 70 -35.55 -46.95 -45.31
N CYS A 71 -34.61 -47.44 -46.12
CA CYS A 71 -34.65 -47.29 -47.56
C CYS A 71 -34.15 -48.54 -48.27
N ARG A 72 -34.46 -48.62 -49.56
CA ARG A 72 -33.82 -49.55 -50.49
C ARG A 72 -32.90 -48.73 -51.38
N SER A 73 -31.60 -48.95 -51.25
CA SER A 73 -30.57 -48.24 -52.03
C SER A 73 -30.66 -46.71 -51.95
N GLY A 74 -31.02 -46.17 -50.77
CA GLY A 74 -31.02 -44.73 -50.54
C GLY A 74 -32.28 -43.99 -51.00
N LYS A 75 -33.31 -44.67 -51.51
CA LYS A 75 -34.55 -44.03 -52.00
C LYS A 75 -35.79 -44.52 -51.23
N ILE A 76 -36.79 -43.64 -51.08
CA ILE A 76 -38.14 -43.91 -50.53
C ILE A 76 -39.22 -43.34 -51.46
N ASP A 77 -40.45 -43.82 -51.37
CA ASP A 77 -41.56 -43.32 -52.19
C ASP A 77 -42.01 -41.89 -51.76
N CYS A 78 -42.51 -41.10 -52.72
CA CYS A 78 -42.89 -39.70 -52.50
C CYS A 78 -44.27 -39.58 -51.86
N VAL A 79 -44.31 -39.30 -50.55
CA VAL A 79 -45.56 -39.09 -49.79
C VAL A 79 -46.47 -38.01 -50.40
N THR A 80 -45.91 -36.91 -50.93
CA THR A 80 -46.69 -35.78 -51.46
C THR A 80 -47.60 -36.17 -52.63
N CYS A 81 -47.21 -37.19 -53.39
CA CYS A 81 -48.02 -37.70 -54.50
C CYS A 81 -48.37 -39.18 -54.33
N GLY A 82 -48.15 -39.79 -53.16
CA GLY A 82 -48.36 -41.23 -52.97
C GLY A 82 -47.58 -42.14 -53.94
N ALA A 83 -46.43 -41.68 -54.46
CA ALA A 83 -45.68 -42.31 -55.55
C ALA A 83 -46.33 -42.25 -56.96
N ASP A 84 -47.36 -41.44 -57.17
CA ASP A 84 -47.97 -41.25 -58.51
C ASP A 84 -47.14 -40.31 -59.38
N GLY A 85 -46.43 -39.37 -58.76
CA GLY A 85 -45.62 -38.36 -59.43
C GLY A 85 -46.41 -37.13 -59.91
N ARG A 86 -47.72 -37.05 -59.66
CA ARG A 86 -48.60 -35.93 -60.04
C ARG A 86 -49.55 -35.54 -58.90
N VAL A 87 -50.02 -34.29 -58.88
CA VAL A 87 -50.96 -33.71 -57.88
C VAL A 87 -51.91 -32.69 -58.52
N ASP A 88 -53.08 -32.47 -57.92
CA ASP A 88 -53.99 -31.36 -58.24
C ASP A 88 -53.54 -30.06 -57.56
N ALA A 89 -53.58 -28.93 -58.26
CA ALA A 89 -53.26 -27.59 -57.72
C ALA A 89 -54.24 -26.52 -58.25
N TRP A 90 -54.52 -25.47 -57.45
CA TRP A 90 -55.35 -24.30 -57.80
C TRP A 90 -54.92 -23.04 -57.01
N LEU A 91 -55.46 -21.87 -57.36
CA LEU A 91 -55.25 -20.58 -56.68
C LEU A 91 -56.42 -20.23 -55.74
N GLU A 92 -56.12 -19.61 -54.59
CA GLU A 92 -57.09 -19.20 -53.56
C GLU A 92 -56.81 -17.76 -53.10
N VAL A 93 -57.85 -17.00 -52.76
CA VAL A 93 -57.75 -15.62 -52.26
C VAL A 93 -58.12 -15.57 -50.78
N GLU A 94 -57.20 -15.08 -49.95
CA GLU A 94 -57.44 -14.82 -48.53
C GLU A 94 -57.63 -13.31 -48.30
N THR A 95 -58.66 -12.93 -47.55
CA THR A 95 -58.99 -11.53 -47.24
C THR A 95 -58.97 -11.31 -45.73
N GLN A 96 -58.31 -10.24 -45.28
CA GLN A 96 -58.24 -9.84 -43.86
C GLN A 96 -58.69 -8.38 -43.69
N LEU A 97 -59.45 -8.10 -42.61
CA LEU A 97 -59.83 -6.74 -42.23
C LEU A 97 -58.83 -6.18 -41.21
N LEU A 98 -58.36 -4.95 -41.45
CA LEU A 98 -57.43 -4.22 -40.58
C LEU A 98 -58.01 -2.87 -40.22
N THR A 99 -57.85 -2.46 -38.96
CA THR A 99 -58.30 -1.15 -38.46
C THR A 99 -57.08 -0.30 -38.09
N GLN A 100 -57.06 0.95 -38.57
CA GLN A 100 -56.00 1.92 -38.28
C GLN A 100 -56.58 3.18 -37.66
N VAL A 101 -56.03 3.61 -36.52
CA VAL A 101 -56.37 4.90 -35.91
C VAL A 101 -55.34 5.96 -36.32
N GLN A 102 -55.81 7.14 -36.71
CA GLN A 102 -54.98 8.33 -36.95
C GLN A 102 -55.48 9.49 -36.10
N SER A 103 -54.57 10.30 -35.55
CA SER A 103 -54.90 11.45 -34.71
C SER A 103 -54.31 12.74 -35.27
N HIS A 104 -55.11 13.81 -35.32
CA HIS A 104 -54.66 15.12 -35.79
C HIS A 104 -55.29 16.27 -34.97
N PRO A 105 -54.50 17.27 -34.52
CA PRO A 105 -53.04 17.30 -34.54
C PRO A 105 -52.43 16.34 -33.50
N ALA A 106 -51.31 15.67 -33.84
CA ALA A 106 -50.59 14.77 -32.94
C ALA A 106 -49.72 15.55 -31.92
N ASN A 107 -50.34 16.34 -31.06
CA ASN A 107 -49.68 17.16 -30.05
C ASN A 107 -49.69 16.49 -28.65
N ARG A 108 -49.07 17.13 -27.65
CA ARG A 108 -49.04 16.58 -26.27
C ARG A 108 -50.43 16.42 -25.63
N SER A 109 -51.46 17.14 -26.09
CA SER A 109 -52.84 16.92 -25.62
C SER A 109 -53.48 15.66 -26.22
N SER A 110 -53.08 15.26 -27.43
CA SER A 110 -53.47 13.95 -27.98
C SER A 110 -52.79 12.79 -27.23
N ALA A 111 -51.56 13.01 -26.73
CA ALA A 111 -50.82 12.03 -25.91
C ALA A 111 -51.39 11.82 -24.49
N ILE A 112 -52.46 12.54 -24.12
CA ILE A 112 -53.21 12.28 -22.88
C ILE A 112 -53.99 10.96 -22.99
N HIS A 113 -54.28 10.50 -24.21
CA HIS A 113 -54.87 9.19 -24.47
C HIS A 113 -53.77 8.11 -24.46
N GLU A 114 -53.73 7.33 -23.40
CA GLU A 114 -52.73 6.26 -23.20
C GLU A 114 -52.83 5.17 -24.29
N MET A 115 -54.02 4.99 -24.89
CA MET A 115 -54.32 3.98 -25.90
C MET A 115 -54.79 4.58 -27.23
N LEU A 116 -54.29 5.77 -27.61
CA LEU A 116 -54.68 6.50 -28.83
C LEU A 116 -54.58 5.70 -30.14
N THR A 117 -53.80 4.61 -30.17
CA THR A 117 -53.63 3.75 -31.35
C THR A 117 -54.63 2.59 -31.43
N LEU A 118 -55.39 2.33 -30.36
CA LEU A 118 -56.33 1.21 -30.27
C LEU A 118 -57.74 1.68 -30.64
N PRO A 119 -58.38 1.11 -31.67
CA PRO A 119 -59.75 1.46 -32.05
C PRO A 119 -60.75 1.32 -30.89
N GLU A 120 -60.53 0.35 -29.99
CA GLU A 120 -61.42 0.05 -28.87
C GLU A 120 -61.48 1.19 -27.84
N ASP A 121 -60.44 2.02 -27.74
CA ASP A 121 -60.42 3.21 -26.87
C ASP A 121 -61.51 4.22 -27.30
N PHE A 122 -61.83 4.23 -28.61
CA PHE A 122 -62.77 5.18 -29.23
C PHE A 122 -64.25 4.78 -29.12
N ASP A 123 -64.50 3.52 -28.75
CA ASP A 123 -65.85 2.95 -28.55
C ASP A 123 -66.19 2.70 -27.07
N ALA A 124 -65.20 2.82 -26.18
CA ALA A 124 -65.41 2.69 -24.74
C ALA A 124 -66.31 3.81 -24.19
N PRO A 125 -67.22 3.52 -23.24
CA PRO A 125 -68.14 4.51 -22.69
C PRO A 125 -67.38 5.71 -22.11
N PRO A 126 -67.90 6.95 -22.24
CA PRO A 126 -67.17 8.22 -22.03
C PRO A 126 -66.67 8.47 -20.59
N ARG A 127 -66.85 7.53 -19.66
CA ARG A 127 -66.43 7.67 -18.25
C ARG A 127 -64.90 7.65 -18.06
N GLY A 128 -64.11 7.38 -19.10
CA GLY A 128 -62.64 7.39 -19.06
C GLY A 128 -61.95 8.51 -19.86
N TRP A 129 -62.70 9.34 -20.58
CA TRP A 129 -62.11 10.25 -21.56
C TRP A 129 -61.75 11.60 -20.94
N VAL A 130 -60.47 11.98 -20.99
CA VAL A 130 -60.00 13.27 -20.49
C VAL A 130 -60.40 14.42 -21.42
N ASN A 131 -60.54 14.15 -22.72
CA ASN A 131 -61.04 15.08 -23.71
C ASN A 131 -62.51 14.77 -24.02
N ARG A 132 -63.36 15.79 -24.10
CA ARG A 132 -64.78 15.63 -24.39
C ARG A 132 -64.97 15.34 -25.87
N LEU A 133 -65.66 14.25 -26.21
CA LEU A 133 -66.16 14.01 -27.57
C LEU A 133 -67.11 15.14 -27.96
N VAL A 134 -66.78 15.87 -29.02
CA VAL A 134 -67.58 16.99 -29.54
C VAL A 134 -68.44 16.53 -30.69
N GLU A 135 -67.87 15.73 -31.59
CA GLU A 135 -68.51 15.30 -32.82
C GLU A 135 -68.05 13.90 -33.18
N ASP A 136 -68.98 13.08 -33.66
CA ASP A 136 -68.71 11.76 -34.18
C ASP A 136 -69.39 11.65 -35.55
N GLY A 137 -68.57 11.58 -36.60
CA GLY A 137 -69.05 11.45 -37.97
C GLY A 137 -69.67 10.10 -38.27
N GLY A 138 -69.59 9.12 -37.35
CA GLY A 138 -70.01 7.75 -37.59
C GLY A 138 -69.17 7.05 -38.66
N VAL A 139 -69.54 5.81 -38.98
CA VAL A 139 -68.87 5.03 -40.03
C VAL A 139 -69.30 5.55 -41.40
N GLN A 140 -68.35 6.10 -42.15
CA GLN A 140 -68.51 6.69 -43.46
C GLN A 140 -67.92 5.80 -44.55
N PRO A 141 -68.46 5.84 -45.77
CA PRO A 141 -67.88 5.12 -46.91
C PRO A 141 -66.52 5.70 -47.32
N PRO A 142 -65.70 4.94 -48.07
CA PRO A 142 -64.34 5.34 -48.47
C PRO A 142 -64.28 6.62 -49.31
N SER A 143 -65.37 6.98 -49.97
CA SER A 143 -65.49 8.18 -50.80
C SER A 143 -65.65 9.47 -49.99
N HIS A 144 -65.90 9.38 -48.68
CA HIS A 144 -66.06 10.56 -47.85
C HIS A 144 -64.71 11.30 -47.72
N PRO A 145 -64.67 12.63 -47.93
CA PRO A 145 -63.43 13.38 -47.79
C PRO A 145 -62.88 13.25 -46.37
N CYS A 146 -61.62 12.82 -46.27
CA CYS A 146 -60.86 12.72 -45.02
C CYS A 146 -59.75 13.80 -45.01
N PRO A 147 -59.62 14.59 -43.93
CA PRO A 147 -58.54 15.56 -43.79
C PRO A 147 -57.17 14.92 -44.02
N GLU A 148 -56.24 15.64 -44.65
CA GLU A 148 -54.94 15.09 -45.06
C GLU A 148 -54.16 14.46 -43.89
N GLY A 149 -54.21 15.08 -42.71
CA GLY A 149 -53.56 14.58 -41.49
C GLY A 149 -54.21 13.35 -40.84
N LEU A 150 -55.39 12.92 -41.31
CA LEU A 150 -56.13 11.75 -40.81
C LEU A 150 -56.22 10.61 -41.83
N ARG A 151 -55.61 10.76 -43.02
CA ARG A 151 -55.67 9.74 -44.07
C ARG A 151 -54.99 8.44 -43.60
N ALA A 152 -55.68 7.32 -43.82
CA ALA A 152 -55.11 5.99 -43.60
C ALA A 152 -53.88 5.77 -44.49
N ARG A 153 -52.92 5.00 -43.99
CA ARG A 153 -51.72 4.59 -44.73
C ARG A 153 -52.00 3.25 -45.39
N LEU A 154 -52.26 3.26 -46.68
CA LEU A 154 -52.66 2.08 -47.46
C LEU A 154 -51.53 1.66 -48.41
N ASN A 155 -51.27 0.35 -48.52
CA ASN A 155 -50.53 -0.22 -49.64
C ASN A 155 -51.46 -0.26 -50.87
N ALA A 156 -51.09 0.45 -51.94
CA ALA A 156 -51.93 0.56 -53.13
C ALA A 156 -52.22 -0.79 -53.83
N VAL A 157 -51.39 -1.82 -53.62
CA VAL A 157 -51.58 -3.14 -54.23
C VAL A 157 -52.52 -4.01 -53.39
N GLU A 158 -52.31 -4.03 -52.08
CA GLU A 158 -52.91 -5.00 -51.15
C GLU A 158 -54.12 -4.44 -50.39
N ASP A 159 -54.10 -3.15 -50.07
CA ASP A 159 -55.07 -2.57 -49.14
C ASP A 159 -56.18 -1.83 -49.87
N ARG A 160 -57.39 -1.94 -49.34
CA ARG A 160 -58.54 -1.15 -49.76
C ARG A 160 -59.19 -0.56 -48.53
N LEU A 161 -59.42 0.76 -48.55
CA LEU A 161 -60.20 1.39 -47.50
C LEU A 161 -61.65 0.92 -47.63
N VAL A 162 -62.16 0.25 -46.60
CA VAL A 162 -63.54 -0.27 -46.56
C VAL A 162 -64.49 0.75 -45.94
N SER A 163 -64.05 1.44 -44.89
CA SER A 163 -64.80 2.51 -44.23
C SER A 163 -63.85 3.39 -43.39
N ALA A 164 -64.32 4.57 -43.01
CA ALA A 164 -63.60 5.47 -42.10
C ALA A 164 -64.57 6.13 -41.12
N ARG A 165 -64.14 6.43 -39.90
CA ARG A 165 -64.90 7.20 -38.90
C ARG A 165 -64.01 8.31 -38.36
N ILE A 166 -64.55 9.52 -38.30
CA ILE A 166 -63.84 10.69 -37.79
C ILE A 166 -64.55 11.13 -36.51
N GLN A 167 -63.78 11.20 -35.41
CA GLN A 167 -64.25 11.73 -34.14
C GLN A 167 -63.43 12.96 -33.75
N THR A 168 -64.11 14.01 -33.31
CA THR A 168 -63.51 15.27 -32.88
C THR A 168 -63.60 15.39 -31.37
N PHE A 169 -62.47 15.69 -30.73
CA PHE A 169 -62.36 15.86 -29.28
C PHE A 169 -61.97 17.29 -28.91
N ALA A 170 -62.56 17.80 -27.83
CA ALA A 170 -62.17 19.06 -27.20
C ALA A 170 -61.42 18.80 -25.89
N SER A 171 -60.31 19.50 -25.71
CA SER A 171 -59.54 19.53 -24.47
C SER A 171 -59.68 20.90 -23.80
N ASP A 172 -59.95 20.92 -22.50
CA ASP A 172 -59.86 22.15 -21.73
C ASP A 172 -58.39 22.48 -21.46
N VAL A 173 -57.94 23.64 -21.95
CA VAL A 173 -56.58 24.15 -21.74
C VAL A 173 -56.64 25.34 -20.80
N PHE A 174 -56.14 25.15 -19.58
CA PHE A 174 -55.98 26.20 -18.60
C PHE A 174 -54.74 27.03 -18.92
N ARG A 175 -54.95 28.31 -19.23
CA ARG A 175 -53.90 29.29 -19.48
C ARG A 175 -53.61 30.09 -18.21
N VAL A 176 -52.56 29.73 -17.51
CA VAL A 176 -52.12 30.42 -16.29
C VAL A 176 -51.04 31.43 -16.63
N ASN A 177 -51.43 32.70 -16.68
CA ASN A 177 -50.47 33.80 -16.82
C ASN A 177 -49.78 34.05 -15.48
N TYR A 178 -48.46 34.18 -15.51
CA TYR A 178 -47.69 34.55 -14.33
C TYR A 178 -46.75 35.72 -14.62
N ALA A 179 -46.42 36.46 -13.56
CA ALA A 179 -45.48 37.57 -13.62
C ALA A 179 -44.41 37.42 -12.54
N THR A 180 -43.17 37.72 -12.89
CA THR A 180 -42.03 37.83 -11.99
C THR A 180 -41.34 39.17 -12.20
N ALA A 181 -40.38 39.52 -11.36
CA ALA A 181 -39.54 40.70 -11.58
C ALA A 181 -38.71 40.62 -12.88
N GLN A 182 -38.47 39.41 -13.40
CA GLN A 182 -37.62 39.15 -14.55
C GLN A 182 -38.39 39.01 -15.87
N GLY A 183 -39.72 39.01 -15.80
CA GLY A 183 -40.58 38.87 -16.97
C GLY A 183 -41.91 38.21 -16.66
N LYS A 184 -42.78 38.17 -17.68
CA LYS A 184 -44.06 37.46 -17.67
C LYS A 184 -43.93 36.16 -18.46
N GLY A 185 -44.76 35.17 -18.15
CA GLY A 185 -44.81 33.92 -18.88
C GLY A 185 -46.21 33.31 -18.81
N LEU A 186 -46.39 32.27 -19.61
CA LEU A 186 -47.63 31.52 -19.72
C LEU A 186 -47.33 30.06 -19.40
N VAL A 187 -48.13 29.48 -18.50
CA VAL A 187 -48.19 28.03 -18.30
C VAL A 187 -49.52 27.56 -18.86
N GLU A 188 -49.45 26.68 -19.84
CA GLU A 188 -50.63 26.02 -20.39
C GLU A 188 -50.70 24.60 -19.84
N VAL A 189 -51.84 24.27 -19.24
CA VAL A 189 -52.10 22.97 -18.64
C VAL A 189 -53.34 22.39 -19.32
N ALA A 190 -53.21 21.24 -19.98
CA ALA A 190 -54.32 20.56 -20.62
C ALA A 190 -54.82 19.37 -19.79
N GLY A 191 -56.14 19.18 -19.77
CA GLY A 191 -56.80 17.99 -19.22
C GLY A 191 -56.86 17.89 -17.68
N TRP A 192 -57.60 16.89 -17.21
CA TRP A 192 -57.81 16.57 -15.78
C TRP A 192 -56.55 16.04 -15.08
N ARG A 193 -55.74 15.24 -15.79
CA ARG A 193 -54.34 14.98 -15.40
C ARG A 193 -53.53 16.12 -15.98
N SER A 194 -53.23 17.13 -15.17
CA SER A 194 -52.57 18.37 -15.59
C SER A 194 -51.26 18.11 -16.36
N VAL A 195 -51.30 18.12 -17.70
CA VAL A 195 -50.10 18.01 -18.55
C VAL A 195 -49.70 19.40 -19.03
N VAL A 196 -48.43 19.76 -18.80
CA VAL A 196 -47.85 21.03 -19.26
C VAL A 196 -47.62 20.96 -20.78
N THR A 197 -48.23 21.88 -21.53
CA THR A 197 -48.07 21.91 -22.99
C THR A 197 -46.71 22.47 -23.40
N GLY A 198 -46.29 22.18 -24.64
CA GLY A 198 -45.03 22.68 -25.22
C GLY A 198 -45.01 24.20 -25.47
N ALA A 199 -46.16 24.88 -25.41
CA ALA A 199 -46.26 26.34 -25.54
C ALA A 199 -45.96 27.08 -24.23
N THR A 200 -45.67 26.35 -23.14
CA THR A 200 -45.33 26.94 -21.85
C THR A 200 -43.97 27.64 -21.87
N VAL A 201 -43.93 28.89 -21.40
CA VAL A 201 -42.71 29.70 -21.32
C VAL A 201 -42.16 29.68 -19.89
N TRP A 202 -41.06 28.96 -19.66
CA TRP A 202 -40.41 28.81 -18.34
C TRP A 202 -39.24 29.78 -18.08
N THR A 203 -38.78 30.49 -19.10
CA THR A 203 -37.51 31.25 -19.05
C THR A 203 -37.40 32.21 -17.85
N PRO A 204 -38.43 33.01 -17.51
CA PRO A 204 -38.37 33.89 -16.34
C PRO A 204 -38.26 33.14 -15.01
N LEU A 205 -38.95 32.00 -14.87
CA LEU A 205 -38.87 31.17 -13.65
C LEU A 205 -37.50 30.51 -13.51
N SER A 206 -36.94 29.99 -14.61
CA SER A 206 -35.58 29.42 -14.61
C SER A 206 -34.51 30.44 -14.24
N LYS A 207 -34.57 31.66 -14.83
CA LYS A 207 -33.66 32.75 -14.50
C LYS A 207 -33.79 33.18 -13.02
N ARG A 208 -35.01 33.18 -12.46
CA ARG A 208 -35.26 33.50 -11.05
C ARG A 208 -34.62 32.46 -10.13
N THR A 209 -34.84 31.19 -10.43
CA THR A 209 -34.29 30.08 -9.64
C THR A 209 -32.77 30.15 -9.65
N LYS A 210 -32.15 30.29 -10.83
CA LYS A 210 -30.68 30.42 -10.96
C LYS A 210 -30.13 31.62 -10.19
N ALA A 211 -30.76 32.80 -10.31
CA ALA A 211 -30.32 33.99 -9.59
C ALA A 211 -30.47 33.86 -8.06
N SER A 212 -31.54 33.22 -7.59
CA SER A 212 -31.76 32.98 -6.15
C SER A 212 -30.71 32.00 -5.60
N TRP A 213 -30.44 30.92 -6.34
CA TRP A 213 -29.37 29.97 -6.00
C TRP A 213 -28.00 30.63 -5.98
N ALA A 214 -27.68 31.49 -6.96
CA ALA A 214 -26.41 32.20 -6.99
C ALA A 214 -26.19 33.06 -5.72
N VAL A 215 -27.23 33.76 -5.25
CA VAL A 215 -27.16 34.53 -3.99
C VAL A 215 -26.96 33.61 -2.78
N GLY A 216 -27.74 32.52 -2.68
CA GLY A 216 -27.63 31.58 -1.57
C GLY A 216 -26.25 30.88 -1.51
N ILE A 217 -25.77 30.39 -2.64
CA ILE A 217 -24.45 29.75 -2.76
C ILE A 217 -23.34 30.76 -2.46
N GLY A 218 -23.42 31.97 -3.01
CA GLY A 218 -22.43 33.02 -2.74
C GLY A 218 -22.33 33.36 -1.24
N ALA A 219 -23.47 33.49 -0.55
CA ALA A 219 -23.50 33.71 0.89
C ALA A 219 -22.94 32.51 1.68
N LEU A 220 -23.23 31.27 1.25
CA LEU A 220 -22.68 30.07 1.86
C LEU A 220 -21.16 30.00 1.70
N LEU A 221 -20.64 30.25 0.50
CA LEU A 221 -19.20 30.26 0.23
C LEU A 221 -18.47 31.34 1.04
N ALA A 222 -19.06 32.54 1.15
CA ALA A 222 -18.54 33.58 2.03
C ALA A 222 -18.52 33.14 3.49
N GLY A 223 -19.57 32.46 3.96
CA GLY A 223 -19.65 31.87 5.30
C GLY A 223 -18.59 30.81 5.56
N LEU A 224 -18.38 29.90 4.60
CA LEU A 224 -17.35 28.86 4.67
C LEU A 224 -15.94 29.45 4.67
N LEU A 225 -15.68 30.47 3.85
CA LEU A 225 -14.41 31.19 3.87
C LEU A 225 -14.19 31.87 5.22
N PHE A 226 -15.23 32.52 5.77
CA PHE A 226 -15.14 33.18 7.07
C PHE A 226 -14.89 32.18 8.21
N TRP A 227 -15.55 31.01 8.18
CA TRP A 227 -15.29 29.91 9.10
C TRP A 227 -13.87 29.36 8.95
N ALA A 228 -13.38 29.16 7.73
CA ALA A 228 -12.02 28.68 7.48
C ALA A 228 -10.99 29.68 8.02
N LEU A 229 -11.19 30.98 7.77
CA LEU A 229 -10.36 32.05 8.33
C LEU A 229 -10.38 32.08 9.86
N TYR A 230 -11.51 31.77 10.50
CA TYR A 230 -11.61 31.68 11.96
C TYR A 230 -10.76 30.53 12.50
N VAL A 231 -10.93 29.33 11.94
CA VAL A 231 -10.23 28.13 12.40
C VAL A 231 -8.73 28.19 12.06
N SER A 232 -8.35 28.82 10.96
CA SER A 232 -6.95 28.93 10.54
C SER A 232 -6.11 29.92 11.36
N ARG A 233 -6.72 30.70 12.25
CA ARG A 233 -5.97 31.66 13.09
C ARG A 233 -4.99 30.95 14.02
N HIS A 234 -5.41 29.82 14.59
CA HIS A 234 -4.61 28.99 15.49
C HIS A 234 -5.32 27.66 15.73
N ASP A 235 -4.57 26.59 16.00
CA ASP A 235 -5.09 25.27 16.40
C ASP A 235 -6.09 25.34 17.57
N TRP A 236 -5.93 26.35 18.42
CA TRP A 236 -6.83 26.63 19.55
C TRP A 236 -8.27 26.85 19.09
N PHE A 237 -8.51 27.60 18.01
CA PHE A 237 -9.86 27.91 17.52
C PHE A 237 -10.56 26.67 16.94
N ALA A 238 -9.79 25.70 16.44
CA ALA A 238 -10.31 24.42 15.97
C ALA A 238 -10.77 23.53 17.13
N ARG A 239 -9.98 23.46 18.21
CA ARG A 239 -10.16 22.50 19.31
C ARG A 239 -11.04 23.02 20.45
N HIS A 240 -10.85 24.28 20.82
CA HIS A 240 -11.44 24.88 22.01
C HIS A 240 -12.28 26.12 21.71
N GLY A 241 -12.16 26.68 20.51
CA GLY A 241 -13.06 27.71 20.03
C GLY A 241 -14.49 27.22 19.84
N HIS A 242 -15.35 28.10 19.33
CA HIS A 242 -16.73 27.79 19.01
C HIS A 242 -16.99 27.92 17.50
N PRO A 243 -16.36 27.08 16.65
CA PRO A 243 -16.51 27.17 15.20
C PRO A 243 -17.97 27.04 14.75
N ALA A 244 -18.80 26.33 15.51
CA ALA A 244 -20.24 26.21 15.26
C ALA A 244 -20.98 27.56 15.38
N LEU A 245 -20.54 28.45 16.28
CA LEU A 245 -21.12 29.81 16.41
C LEU A 245 -20.78 30.71 15.22
N VAL A 246 -19.82 30.33 14.39
CA VAL A 246 -19.50 31.01 13.12
C VAL A 246 -20.20 30.33 11.95
N LEU A 247 -20.20 28.99 11.90
CA LEU A 247 -20.74 28.24 10.77
C LEU A 247 -22.28 28.21 10.74
N LEU A 248 -22.94 27.96 11.87
CA LEU A 248 -24.40 27.83 11.88
C LEU A 248 -25.11 29.13 11.49
N PRO A 249 -24.74 30.31 12.04
CA PRO A 249 -25.38 31.55 11.62
C PRO A 249 -25.10 31.89 10.15
N THR A 250 -23.92 31.57 9.62
CA THR A 250 -23.63 31.81 8.19
C THR A 250 -24.44 30.88 7.27
N MET A 251 -24.67 29.62 7.65
CA MET A 251 -25.59 28.72 6.93
C MET A 251 -27.04 29.23 6.95
N VAL A 252 -27.50 29.70 8.11
CA VAL A 252 -28.84 30.31 8.24
C VAL A 252 -28.93 31.58 7.39
N ALA A 253 -27.91 32.43 7.42
CA ALA A 253 -27.82 33.64 6.59
C ALA A 253 -27.89 33.30 5.10
N ALA A 254 -27.20 32.26 4.64
CA ALA A 254 -27.22 31.82 3.24
C ALA A 254 -28.61 31.36 2.80
N PHE A 255 -29.30 30.57 3.63
CA PHE A 255 -30.66 30.12 3.36
C PHE A 255 -31.68 31.27 3.34
N VAL A 256 -31.57 32.20 4.30
CA VAL A 256 -32.44 33.38 4.36
C VAL A 256 -32.15 34.31 3.18
N ALA A 257 -30.90 34.46 2.75
CA ALA A 257 -30.52 35.23 1.57
C ALA A 257 -31.11 34.63 0.28
N PHE A 258 -31.06 33.30 0.12
CA PHE A 258 -31.75 32.59 -0.96
C PHE A 258 -33.25 32.91 -0.98
N LYS A 259 -33.94 32.81 0.16
CA LYS A 259 -35.37 33.14 0.29
C LYS A 259 -35.66 34.60 -0.01
N ALA A 260 -34.84 35.52 0.49
CA ALA A 260 -34.96 36.95 0.24
C ALA A 260 -34.83 37.28 -1.25
N ALA A 261 -33.85 36.67 -1.94
CA ALA A 261 -33.66 36.81 -3.37
C ALA A 261 -34.87 36.24 -4.14
N ALA A 262 -35.31 35.02 -3.80
CA ALA A 262 -36.47 34.39 -4.42
C ALA A 262 -37.76 35.21 -4.23
N HIS A 263 -37.93 35.84 -3.07
CA HIS A 263 -39.05 36.73 -2.77
C HIS A 263 -38.95 38.07 -3.52
N ARG A 264 -37.75 38.64 -3.65
CA ARG A 264 -37.50 39.87 -4.43
C ARG A 264 -37.87 39.71 -5.90
N PHE A 265 -37.70 38.50 -6.44
CA PHE A 265 -38.05 38.18 -7.83
C PHE A 265 -39.53 37.91 -8.07
N LEU A 266 -40.41 37.95 -7.06
CA LEU A 266 -41.86 37.90 -7.26
C LEU A 266 -42.35 39.16 -8.00
N ALA A 267 -43.59 39.16 -8.51
CA ALA A 267 -44.21 40.38 -9.03
C ALA A 267 -44.43 41.41 -7.89
N PRO A 268 -44.37 42.73 -8.15
CA PRO A 268 -44.59 43.76 -7.12
C PRO A 268 -45.81 43.53 -6.20
N PRO A 269 -47.01 43.16 -6.71
CA PRO A 269 -48.18 42.95 -5.84
C PRO A 269 -48.03 41.73 -4.91
N ALA A 270 -47.19 40.76 -5.26
CA ALA A 270 -46.91 39.57 -4.44
C ALA A 270 -45.71 39.77 -3.49
N ARG A 271 -45.05 40.94 -3.51
CA ARG A 271 -43.91 41.23 -2.63
C ARG A 271 -44.40 41.94 -1.37
N SER A 272 -44.31 41.27 -0.23
CA SER A 272 -44.39 41.95 1.06
C SER A 272 -43.07 42.64 1.40
N VAL A 273 -43.04 43.98 1.36
CA VAL A 273 -41.85 44.78 1.75
C VAL A 273 -41.43 44.48 3.19
N ALA A 274 -42.40 44.31 4.10
CA ALA A 274 -42.14 43.96 5.50
C ALA A 274 -41.48 42.58 5.64
N SER A 275 -41.90 41.59 4.84
CA SER A 275 -41.27 40.26 4.81
C SER A 275 -39.82 40.34 4.33
N LEU A 276 -39.56 41.11 3.26
CA LEU A 276 -38.20 41.30 2.74
C LEU A 276 -37.29 42.00 3.76
N LYS A 277 -37.76 43.07 4.43
CA LYS A 277 -36.99 43.76 5.48
C LYS A 277 -36.62 42.82 6.63
N ARG A 278 -37.55 41.96 7.08
CA ARG A 278 -37.29 40.95 8.12
C ARG A 278 -36.22 39.94 7.70
N MET A 279 -36.27 39.45 6.46
CA MET A 279 -35.25 38.51 5.96
C MET A 279 -33.87 39.16 5.87
N VAL A 280 -33.77 40.38 5.34
CA VAL A 280 -32.51 41.12 5.26
C VAL A 280 -31.95 41.40 6.67
N GLY A 281 -32.81 41.81 7.61
CA GLY A 281 -32.43 41.99 9.01
C GLY A 281 -31.92 40.70 9.65
N ALA A 282 -32.55 39.56 9.39
CA ALA A 282 -32.09 38.26 9.89
C ALA A 282 -30.72 37.85 9.32
N VAL A 283 -30.46 38.10 8.04
CA VAL A 283 -29.13 37.90 7.43
C VAL A 283 -28.08 38.76 8.14
N ALA A 284 -28.36 40.05 8.33
CA ALA A 284 -27.45 40.97 9.01
C ALA A 284 -27.17 40.53 10.47
N ALA A 285 -28.20 40.13 11.21
CA ALA A 285 -28.07 39.63 12.57
C ALA A 285 -27.18 38.38 12.63
N CYS A 286 -27.35 37.43 11.71
CA CYS A 286 -26.50 36.23 11.66
C CYS A 286 -25.03 36.55 11.38
N TRP A 287 -24.75 37.50 10.49
CA TRP A 287 -23.39 37.97 10.22
C TRP A 287 -22.78 38.70 11.41
N LEU A 288 -23.57 39.51 12.14
CA LEU A 288 -23.11 40.17 13.37
C LEU A 288 -22.77 39.17 14.47
N VAL A 289 -23.59 38.11 14.65
CA VAL A 289 -23.27 37.02 15.59
C VAL A 289 -21.96 36.34 15.20
N SER A 290 -21.78 36.04 13.91
CA SER A 290 -20.56 35.40 13.40
C SER A 290 -19.33 36.29 13.63
N LEU A 291 -19.45 37.59 13.38
CA LEU A 291 -18.39 38.58 13.61
C LEU A 291 -18.07 38.75 15.10
N GLY A 292 -19.11 38.74 15.96
CA GLY A 292 -18.95 38.75 17.41
C GLY A 292 -18.21 37.51 17.91
N ALA A 293 -18.59 36.31 17.44
CA ALA A 293 -17.89 35.07 17.76
C ALA A 293 -16.43 35.07 17.28
N PHE A 294 -16.17 35.71 16.14
CA PHE A 294 -14.82 35.88 15.60
C PHE A 294 -13.94 36.80 16.46
N GLY A 295 -14.52 37.87 17.02
CA GLY A 295 -13.79 38.89 17.79
C GLY A 295 -13.71 38.64 19.30
N LEU A 296 -14.75 38.06 19.91
CA LEU A 296 -14.92 37.97 21.36
C LEU A 296 -14.54 36.60 21.95
N GLY A 297 -14.40 35.56 21.13
CA GLY A 297 -13.86 34.27 21.54
C GLY A 297 -12.35 34.24 21.28
N GLY A 298 -11.55 33.92 22.29
CA GLY A 298 -10.10 33.79 22.15
C GLY A 298 -9.48 33.12 23.37
N PRO A 299 -8.20 32.73 23.26
CA PRO A 299 -7.48 32.17 24.39
C PRO A 299 -7.35 33.21 25.50
N THR A 300 -7.42 32.77 26.75
CA THR A 300 -7.25 33.65 27.91
C THR A 300 -6.32 33.00 28.94
N ALA A 301 -5.59 33.82 29.69
CA ALA A 301 -4.72 33.32 30.75
C ALA A 301 -5.50 32.56 31.84
N ARG A 302 -6.72 33.02 32.15
CA ARG A 302 -7.67 32.29 33.01
C ARG A 302 -8.06 30.92 32.46
N GLY A 303 -8.22 30.81 31.13
CA GLY A 303 -8.48 29.54 30.46
C GLY A 303 -7.32 28.56 30.60
N ALA A 304 -6.08 29.05 30.45
CA ALA A 304 -4.87 28.27 30.63
C ALA A 304 -4.73 27.79 32.08
N GLN A 305 -4.92 28.69 33.05
CA GLN A 305 -4.90 28.35 34.48
C GLN A 305 -5.99 27.33 34.84
N ALA A 306 -7.23 27.55 34.41
CA ALA A 306 -8.33 26.63 34.71
C ALA A 306 -8.12 25.24 34.11
N ALA A 307 -7.51 25.14 32.92
CA ALA A 307 -7.12 23.87 32.32
C ALA A 307 -6.01 23.19 33.15
N LEU A 308 -5.03 23.97 33.62
CA LEU A 308 -3.96 23.48 34.48
C LEU A 308 -4.49 22.96 35.83
N ASP A 309 -5.39 23.71 36.46
CA ASP A 309 -6.05 23.35 37.73
C ASP A 309 -6.90 22.07 37.58
N ALA A 310 -7.49 21.86 36.40
CA ALA A 310 -8.20 20.63 36.05
C ALA A 310 -7.27 19.45 35.70
N GLY A 311 -5.95 19.66 35.68
CA GLY A 311 -4.96 18.65 35.28
C GLY A 311 -4.85 18.42 33.78
N ASP A 312 -5.54 19.21 32.94
CA ASP A 312 -5.50 19.12 31.48
C ASP A 312 -4.33 19.96 30.91
N LYS A 313 -3.13 19.41 31.06
CA LYS A 313 -1.89 20.05 30.60
C LYS A 313 -1.84 20.29 29.09
N ALA A 314 -2.46 19.41 28.31
CA ALA A 314 -2.47 19.53 26.86
C ALA A 314 -3.28 20.76 26.45
N ARG A 315 -4.46 20.96 27.04
CA ARG A 315 -5.26 22.17 26.83
C ARG A 315 -4.55 23.42 27.35
N ALA A 316 -3.97 23.37 28.56
CA ALA A 316 -3.25 24.50 29.13
C ALA A 316 -2.09 24.96 28.21
N ARG A 317 -1.35 24.01 27.63
CA ARG A 317 -0.30 24.29 26.64
C ARG A 317 -0.86 24.95 25.38
N VAL A 318 -1.90 24.37 24.76
CA VAL A 318 -2.49 24.94 23.53
C VAL A 318 -3.05 26.34 23.75
N GLU A 319 -3.64 26.59 24.93
CA GLU A 319 -4.11 27.92 25.32
C GLU A 319 -2.96 28.92 25.46
N ALA A 320 -1.90 28.54 26.18
CA ALA A 320 -0.75 29.41 26.41
C ALA A 320 0.07 29.66 25.14
N GLU A 321 0.23 28.66 24.25
CA GLU A 321 0.81 28.83 22.92
C GLU A 321 -0.02 29.82 22.09
N ALA A 322 -1.35 29.74 22.16
CA ALA A 322 -2.24 30.66 21.46
C ALA A 322 -2.13 32.10 21.99
N LEU A 323 -1.96 32.29 23.30
CA LEU A 323 -1.69 33.61 23.90
C LEU A 323 -0.40 34.23 23.31
N VAL A 324 0.68 33.44 23.28
CA VAL A 324 1.98 33.91 22.75
C VAL A 324 1.93 34.19 21.25
N SER A 325 1.38 33.27 20.45
CA SER A 325 1.38 33.35 18.99
C SER A 325 0.44 34.42 18.45
N LEU A 326 -0.71 34.63 19.09
CA LEU A 326 -1.68 35.68 18.73
C LEU A 326 -1.33 37.04 19.35
N GLY A 327 -0.30 37.11 20.19
CA GLY A 327 0.11 38.33 20.88
C GLY A 327 -0.90 38.81 21.94
N VAL A 328 -1.78 37.93 22.42
CA VAL A 328 -2.76 38.22 23.46
C VAL A 328 -2.14 37.78 24.79
N ASP A 329 -1.82 38.74 25.67
CA ASP A 329 -1.26 38.45 26.99
C ASP A 329 0.02 37.57 26.93
N ARG A 330 0.92 37.94 26.01
CA ARG A 330 2.12 37.16 25.66
C ARG A 330 2.98 36.81 26.87
N GLU A 331 3.11 37.72 27.83
CA GLU A 331 3.92 37.52 29.03
C GLU A 331 3.35 36.43 29.94
N GLU A 332 2.03 36.37 30.11
CA GLU A 332 1.38 35.36 30.94
C GLU A 332 1.40 33.99 30.24
N GLY A 333 1.14 33.96 28.93
CA GLY A 333 1.31 32.75 28.11
C GLY A 333 2.74 32.18 28.17
N THR A 334 3.74 33.05 28.11
CA THR A 334 5.17 32.68 28.25
C THR A 334 5.45 32.06 29.62
N ARG A 335 4.97 32.69 30.69
CA ARG A 335 5.09 32.16 32.06
C ARG A 335 4.43 30.79 32.21
N PHE A 336 3.25 30.57 31.62
CA PHE A 336 2.59 29.26 31.65
C PHE A 336 3.36 28.17 30.92
N LEU A 337 3.87 28.45 29.73
CA LEU A 337 4.63 27.48 28.94
C LEU A 337 5.93 27.10 29.65
N ASP A 338 6.66 28.09 30.16
CA ASP A 338 7.86 27.87 30.92
C ASP A 338 7.60 27.08 32.22
N ALA A 339 6.53 27.40 32.96
CA ALA A 339 6.16 26.67 34.17
C ALA A 339 5.81 25.19 33.89
N LEU A 340 5.03 24.94 32.82
CA LEU A 340 4.73 23.59 32.36
C LEU A 340 6.00 22.83 31.98
N HIS A 341 6.93 23.50 31.30
CA HIS A 341 8.19 22.92 30.87
C HIS A 341 9.11 22.60 32.05
N LEU A 342 9.21 23.52 33.02
CA LEU A 342 9.95 23.32 34.25
C LEU A 342 9.40 22.15 35.07
N GLU A 343 8.08 21.98 35.12
CA GLU A 343 7.45 20.83 35.77
C GLU A 343 7.80 19.50 35.04
N GLU A 344 7.87 19.49 33.71
CA GLU A 344 8.35 18.33 32.96
C GLU A 344 9.82 18.00 33.27
N VAL A 345 10.67 19.02 33.40
CA VAL A 345 12.06 18.89 33.82
C VAL A 345 12.14 18.30 35.24
N HIS A 346 11.26 18.72 36.16
CA HIS A 346 11.16 18.15 37.51
C HIS A 346 10.70 16.68 37.48
N ARG A 347 9.76 16.31 36.61
CA ARG A 347 9.31 14.91 36.48
C ARG A 347 10.39 14.02 35.86
N ALA A 348 11.27 14.57 35.03
CA ALA A 348 12.40 13.86 34.44
C ALA A 348 13.57 13.61 35.41
N THR A 349 13.48 14.07 36.68
CA THR A 349 14.54 13.95 37.70
C THR A 349 15.19 12.56 37.83
N PRO A 350 14.48 11.41 37.70
CA PRO A 350 15.12 10.10 37.78
C PRO A 350 16.16 9.83 36.67
N SER A 351 16.14 10.58 35.57
CA SER A 351 17.05 10.41 34.44
C SER A 351 17.67 11.75 34.02
N PRO A 352 18.92 12.04 34.43
CA PRO A 352 19.63 13.25 34.03
C PRO A 352 19.76 13.41 32.51
N LEU A 353 19.77 12.31 31.76
CA LEU A 353 19.79 12.32 30.29
C LEU A 353 18.47 12.84 29.71
N GLU A 354 17.32 12.36 30.21
CA GLU A 354 16.02 12.88 29.80
C GLU A 354 15.85 14.34 30.26
N GLN A 355 16.34 14.66 31.45
CA GLN A 355 16.34 16.02 31.96
C GLN A 355 17.15 16.97 31.06
N ALA A 356 18.36 16.57 30.63
CA ALA A 356 19.17 17.35 29.70
C ALA A 356 18.44 17.59 28.37
N ARG A 357 17.79 16.55 27.82
CA ARG A 357 16.97 16.70 26.59
C ARG A 357 15.84 17.70 26.76
N ARG A 358 15.14 17.68 27.91
CA ARG A 358 14.06 18.64 28.22
C ARG A 358 14.61 20.05 28.37
N VAL A 359 15.70 20.24 29.10
CA VAL A 359 16.32 21.56 29.28
C VAL A 359 16.84 22.14 27.96
N GLY A 360 17.28 21.29 27.02
CA GLY A 360 17.72 21.71 25.70
C GLY A 360 16.60 22.13 24.73
N MET A 361 15.32 21.95 25.09
CA MET A 361 14.22 22.48 24.29
C MET A 361 14.15 24.02 24.39
N PRO A 362 13.51 24.71 23.42
CA PRO A 362 13.36 26.16 23.47
C PRO A 362 12.58 26.61 24.71
N TRP A 363 13.09 27.66 25.35
CA TRP A 363 12.42 28.35 26.47
C TRP A 363 11.96 29.72 26.04
N TYR A 364 10.85 30.19 26.61
CA TYR A 364 10.30 31.50 26.28
C TYR A 364 10.87 32.59 27.18
N GLY A 365 11.14 32.28 28.45
CA GLY A 365 11.80 33.15 29.43
C GLY A 365 13.20 32.69 29.82
N THR A 366 14.09 33.64 30.10
CA THR A 366 15.47 33.36 30.54
C THR A 366 15.54 32.83 31.96
N GLN A 367 14.71 33.38 32.87
CA GLN A 367 14.70 33.01 34.29
C GLN A 367 14.35 31.52 34.50
N SER A 368 13.29 31.03 33.84
CA SER A 368 12.84 29.64 33.95
C SER A 368 13.89 28.66 33.39
N ARG A 369 14.60 29.06 32.32
CA ARG A 369 15.71 28.29 31.77
C ARG A 369 16.89 28.20 32.74
N GLU A 370 17.24 29.30 33.40
CA GLU A 370 18.30 29.32 34.42
C GLU A 370 17.96 28.41 35.61
N GLU A 371 16.70 28.43 36.06
CA GLU A 371 16.21 27.52 37.11
C GLU A 371 16.31 26.04 36.69
N ALA A 372 15.91 25.72 35.45
CA ALA A 372 16.02 24.38 34.92
C ALA A 372 17.48 23.90 34.78
N LEU A 373 18.39 24.79 34.38
CA LEU A 373 19.82 24.53 34.31
C LEU A 373 20.42 24.29 35.71
N ALA A 374 20.00 25.05 36.73
CA ALA A 374 20.44 24.85 38.11
C ALA A 374 20.01 23.47 38.65
N LEU A 375 18.78 23.05 38.35
CA LEU A 375 18.30 21.72 38.70
C LEU A 375 19.08 20.62 37.96
N LEU A 376 19.28 20.77 36.65
CA LEU A 376 20.06 19.82 35.85
C LEU A 376 21.48 19.67 36.39
N ARG A 377 22.16 20.78 36.73
CA ARG A 377 23.52 20.78 37.28
C ARG A 377 23.61 19.91 38.54
N THR A 378 22.66 20.06 39.46
CA THR A 378 22.61 19.29 40.72
C THR A 378 22.45 17.80 40.45
N ASN A 379 21.54 17.43 39.54
CA ASN A 379 21.27 16.02 39.23
C ASN A 379 22.39 15.37 38.42
N VAL A 380 23.01 16.10 37.49
CA VAL A 380 24.17 15.65 36.72
C VAL A 380 25.35 15.37 37.64
N GLN A 381 25.59 16.23 38.64
CA GLN A 381 26.66 16.01 39.62
C GLN A 381 26.40 14.73 40.44
N ALA A 382 25.19 14.55 40.97
CA ALA A 382 24.82 13.37 41.74
C ALA A 382 24.93 12.07 40.92
N ALA A 383 24.47 12.09 39.66
CA ALA A 383 24.56 10.95 38.76
C ALA A 383 26.01 10.66 38.33
N SER A 384 26.81 11.71 38.09
CA SER A 384 28.25 11.58 37.83
C SER A 384 28.95 10.84 38.98
N ASP A 385 28.69 11.25 40.22
CA ASP A 385 29.23 10.58 41.41
C ASP A 385 28.77 9.12 41.53
N ALA A 386 27.50 8.84 41.24
CA ALA A 386 26.93 7.50 41.29
C ALA A 386 27.52 6.57 40.21
N HIS A 387 27.56 7.01 38.95
CA HIS A 387 28.11 6.23 37.84
C HIS A 387 29.62 6.03 37.98
N PHE A 388 30.35 7.03 38.49
CA PHE A 388 31.77 6.89 38.75
C PHE A 388 32.04 5.83 39.83
N LYS A 389 31.29 5.84 40.94
CA LYS A 389 31.38 4.79 41.98
C LYS A 389 31.02 3.38 41.46
N ALA A 390 30.18 3.30 40.43
CA ALA A 390 29.79 2.04 39.80
C ALA A 390 30.75 1.59 38.68
N ASP A 391 31.83 2.35 38.40
CA ASP A 391 32.73 2.16 37.26
C ASP A 391 32.02 2.17 35.88
N ASP A 392 30.88 2.86 35.76
CA ASP A 392 30.08 2.92 34.52
C ASP A 392 30.57 4.06 33.61
N ALA A 393 31.69 3.81 32.94
CA ALA A 393 32.28 4.76 32.01
C ALA A 393 31.37 5.12 30.83
N ARG A 394 30.49 4.21 30.42
CA ARG A 394 29.59 4.43 29.29
C ARG A 394 28.53 5.46 29.66
N ALA A 395 27.87 5.28 30.81
CA ALA A 395 26.88 6.24 31.29
C ALA A 395 27.48 7.63 31.50
N LEU A 396 28.70 7.72 32.03
CA LEU A 396 29.42 9.00 32.16
C LEU A 396 29.69 9.68 30.81
N GLY A 397 30.09 8.91 29.78
CA GLY A 397 30.32 9.44 28.43
C GLY A 397 29.03 9.82 27.69
N GLU A 398 27.92 9.12 27.95
CA GLU A 398 26.59 9.52 27.46
C GLU A 398 26.10 10.79 28.15
N LEU A 399 26.30 10.90 29.47
CA LEU A 399 25.95 12.08 30.25
C LEU A 399 26.76 13.31 29.79
N ALA A 400 28.08 13.16 29.62
CA ALA A 400 28.96 14.23 29.12
C ALA A 400 28.50 14.81 27.79
N ARG A 401 28.14 13.94 26.83
CA ARG A 401 27.63 14.35 25.51
C ARG A 401 26.28 15.04 25.60
N ALA A 402 25.37 14.52 26.43
CA ALA A 402 24.03 15.09 26.57
C ALA A 402 24.03 16.49 27.22
N THR A 403 25.04 16.80 28.05
CA THR A 403 25.13 18.07 28.77
C THR A 403 26.17 19.03 28.19
N GLU A 404 26.85 18.68 27.10
CA GLU A 404 28.00 19.42 26.57
C GLU A 404 27.71 20.89 26.26
N GLU A 405 26.56 21.16 25.63
CA GLU A 405 26.12 22.51 25.29
C GLU A 405 25.39 23.21 26.44
N LEU A 406 24.82 22.45 27.37
CA LEU A 406 23.97 22.98 28.44
C LEU A 406 24.77 23.36 29.69
N LEU A 407 25.80 22.59 30.01
CA LEU A 407 26.65 22.74 31.19
C LEU A 407 28.13 22.60 30.78
N PRO A 408 28.68 23.58 30.04
CA PRO A 408 30.06 23.53 29.57
C PRO A 408 31.07 23.38 30.72
N GLU A 409 30.75 23.89 31.91
CA GLU A 409 31.56 23.75 33.13
C GLU A 409 31.67 22.30 33.64
N ALA A 410 30.68 21.44 33.37
CA ALA A 410 30.65 20.06 33.83
C ALA A 410 31.29 19.09 32.81
N ARG A 411 31.39 19.51 31.55
CA ARG A 411 31.86 18.71 30.40
C ARG A 411 33.19 18.01 30.69
N ASP A 412 34.18 18.80 31.08
CA ASP A 412 35.56 18.31 31.25
C ASP A 412 35.68 17.33 32.42
N GLY A 413 34.98 17.60 33.52
CA GLY A 413 34.92 16.70 34.68
C GLY A 413 34.26 15.35 34.35
N LEU A 414 33.16 15.36 33.57
CA LEU A 414 32.45 14.13 33.17
C LEU A 414 33.28 13.26 32.23
N TYR A 415 33.91 13.84 31.20
CA TYR A 415 34.79 13.10 30.31
C TYR A 415 36.03 12.56 31.04
N GLY A 416 36.58 13.35 31.98
CA GLY A 416 37.68 12.91 32.83
C GLY A 416 37.29 11.71 33.70
N ARG A 417 36.15 11.76 34.39
CA ARG A 417 35.63 10.63 35.17
C ARG A 417 35.33 9.40 34.31
N ALA A 418 34.80 9.59 33.11
CA ALA A 418 34.57 8.48 32.17
C ALA A 418 35.90 7.77 31.81
N ALA A 419 36.98 8.53 31.56
CA ALA A 419 38.31 7.97 31.30
C ALA A 419 38.87 7.23 32.52
N LEU A 420 38.72 7.79 33.72
CA LEU A 420 39.11 7.15 34.97
C LEU A 420 38.35 5.84 35.23
N ALA A 421 37.04 5.79 34.95
CA ALA A 421 36.23 4.57 35.09
C ALA A 421 36.63 3.49 34.07
N ARG A 422 37.00 3.85 32.83
CA ARG A 422 37.57 2.90 31.86
C ARG A 422 38.91 2.37 32.33
N ALA A 423 39.78 3.24 32.84
CA ALA A 423 41.06 2.85 33.43
C ALA A 423 40.85 1.88 34.60
N ALA A 424 39.90 2.14 35.50
CA ALA A 424 39.56 1.22 36.60
C ALA A 424 39.05 -0.14 36.10
N THR A 425 38.22 -0.16 35.04
CA THR A 425 37.74 -1.40 34.41
C THR A 425 38.89 -2.20 33.80
N CYS A 426 39.77 -1.56 33.04
CA CYS A 426 40.96 -2.19 32.48
C CYS A 426 41.91 -2.70 33.57
N LEU A 427 42.01 -1.98 34.70
CA LEU A 427 42.80 -2.39 35.85
C LEU A 427 42.28 -3.69 36.48
N LYS A 428 40.95 -3.85 36.62
CA LYS A 428 40.33 -5.11 37.08
C LYS A 428 40.65 -6.28 36.13
N GLY A 429 40.72 -6.01 34.83
CA GLY A 429 41.14 -6.97 33.81
C GLY A 429 42.66 -7.24 33.76
N LYS A 430 43.47 -6.55 34.58
CA LYS A 430 44.94 -6.53 34.50
C LYS A 430 45.49 -6.12 33.12
N ASP A 431 44.72 -5.37 32.33
CA ASP A 431 45.16 -4.82 31.04
C ASP A 431 45.89 -3.49 31.26
N PHE A 432 47.14 -3.59 31.72
CA PHE A 432 48.00 -2.43 31.97
C PHE A 432 48.22 -1.52 30.73
N PRO A 433 48.36 -2.03 29.48
CA PRO A 433 48.32 -1.20 28.28
C PRO A 433 47.11 -0.29 28.19
N CYS A 434 45.90 -0.83 28.36
CA CYS A 434 44.68 -0.03 28.33
C CYS A 434 44.68 1.04 29.44
N VAL A 435 45.12 0.70 30.66
CA VAL A 435 45.18 1.67 31.76
C VAL A 435 46.11 2.84 31.45
N ASP A 436 47.30 2.57 30.89
CA ASP A 436 48.26 3.61 30.51
C ASP A 436 47.69 4.55 29.43
N GLU A 437 46.99 3.99 28.44
CA GLU A 437 46.35 4.77 27.36
C GLU A 437 45.26 5.71 27.91
N GLU A 438 44.35 5.18 28.73
CA GLU A 438 43.27 5.98 29.33
C GLU A 438 43.81 7.06 30.29
N LEU A 439 44.83 6.76 31.10
CA LEU A 439 45.40 7.72 32.07
C LEU A 439 46.32 8.78 31.45
N SER A 440 46.86 8.55 30.25
CA SER A 440 47.67 9.52 29.51
C SER A 440 46.87 10.35 28.50
N GLY A 441 45.63 9.93 28.21
CA GLY A 441 44.73 10.66 27.32
C GLY A 441 44.36 12.05 27.83
N PRO A 442 44.01 12.98 26.93
CA PRO A 442 43.67 14.37 27.28
C PRO A 442 42.43 14.47 28.17
N ALA A 443 41.53 13.48 28.14
CA ALA A 443 40.36 13.43 29.00
C ALA A 443 40.74 13.19 30.46
N ALA A 444 41.64 12.23 30.75
CA ALA A 444 42.08 11.96 32.12
C ALA A 444 42.80 13.14 32.75
N ALA A 445 43.52 13.95 31.96
CA ALA A 445 44.14 15.19 32.43
C ALA A 445 43.13 16.24 32.94
N ARG A 446 41.86 16.12 32.57
CA ARG A 446 40.76 17.00 32.99
C ARG A 446 39.93 16.44 34.15
N ALA A 447 40.24 15.23 34.62
CA ALA A 447 39.56 14.63 35.75
C ALA A 447 39.93 15.34 37.07
N PRO A 448 39.07 15.29 38.10
CA PRO A 448 39.39 15.82 39.42
C PRO A 448 40.72 15.23 39.94
N ALA A 449 41.65 16.09 40.35
CA ALA A 449 43.03 15.69 40.67
C ALA A 449 43.10 14.58 41.75
N GLY A 450 42.20 14.62 42.74
CA GLY A 450 42.12 13.58 43.78
C GLY A 450 41.69 12.20 43.25
N GLU A 451 40.75 12.16 42.31
CA GLU A 451 40.27 10.91 41.69
C GLU A 451 41.34 10.32 40.77
N LEU A 452 41.99 11.16 39.95
CA LEU A 452 43.10 10.75 39.10
C LEU A 452 44.27 10.20 39.92
N ALA A 453 44.63 10.87 41.02
CA ALA A 453 45.68 10.41 41.93
C ALA A 453 45.33 9.04 42.55
N SER A 454 44.07 8.84 42.97
CA SER A 454 43.60 7.56 43.51
C SER A 454 43.72 6.42 42.49
N VAL A 455 43.27 6.62 41.25
CA VAL A 455 43.36 5.59 40.20
C VAL A 455 44.82 5.30 39.82
N ARG A 456 45.68 6.32 39.75
CA ARG A 456 47.12 6.16 39.52
C ARG A 456 47.80 5.36 40.63
N ALA A 457 47.48 5.65 41.89
CA ALA A 457 48.01 4.89 43.02
C ALA A 457 47.59 3.42 42.97
N ALA A 458 46.31 3.15 42.66
CA ALA A 458 45.81 1.79 42.47
C ALA A 458 46.50 1.06 41.31
N HIS A 459 46.74 1.75 40.19
CA HIS A 459 47.46 1.20 39.05
C HIS A 459 48.91 0.83 39.39
N VAL A 460 49.63 1.74 40.07
CA VAL A 460 51.00 1.48 40.55
C VAL A 460 51.02 0.28 41.51
N ALA A 461 50.08 0.20 42.46
CA ALA A 461 50.00 -0.93 43.38
C ALA A 461 49.77 -2.27 42.67
N ALA A 462 48.87 -2.29 41.67
CA ALA A 462 48.60 -3.47 40.87
C ALA A 462 49.81 -3.88 40.00
N LEU A 463 50.53 -2.92 39.41
CA LEU A 463 51.76 -3.18 38.67
C LEU A 463 52.86 -3.77 39.57
N LYS A 464 53.01 -3.25 40.80
CA LYS A 464 53.94 -3.80 41.79
C LYS A 464 53.58 -5.26 42.12
N ALA A 465 52.32 -5.52 42.46
CA ALA A 465 51.84 -6.87 42.75
C ALA A 465 52.03 -7.84 41.58
N ALA A 466 51.68 -7.44 40.35
CA ALA A 466 51.86 -8.26 39.16
C ALA A 466 53.34 -8.54 38.86
N ARG A 467 54.22 -7.55 39.04
CA ARG A 467 55.67 -7.72 38.90
C ARG A 467 56.20 -8.72 39.92
N ASP A 468 55.78 -8.59 41.17
CA ASP A 468 56.23 -9.46 42.26
C ASP A 468 55.75 -10.91 42.04
N GLU A 469 54.50 -11.10 41.58
CA GLU A 469 53.97 -12.40 41.16
C GLU A 469 54.79 -13.01 40.00
N ALA A 470 55.10 -12.19 38.97
CA ALA A 470 55.91 -12.62 37.84
C ALA A 470 57.35 -12.96 38.25
N LEU A 471 57.94 -12.23 39.21
CA LEU A 471 59.24 -12.56 39.80
C LEU A 471 59.24 -13.89 40.54
N VAL A 472 58.16 -14.21 41.26
CA VAL A 472 57.97 -15.53 41.90
C VAL A 472 57.91 -16.63 40.84
N ARG A 473 57.19 -16.41 39.72
CA ARG A 473 57.18 -17.35 38.58
C ARG A 473 58.57 -17.56 37.98
N VAL A 474 59.33 -16.50 37.75
CA VAL A 474 60.72 -16.59 37.26
C VAL A 474 61.60 -17.46 38.16
N ALA A 475 61.38 -17.43 39.47
CA ALA A 475 62.12 -18.23 40.44
C ALA A 475 61.68 -19.70 40.46
N ALA A 476 60.39 -19.97 40.24
CA ALA A 476 59.83 -21.33 40.24
C ALA A 476 60.09 -22.11 38.94
N THR A 477 60.24 -21.42 37.80
CA THR A 477 60.38 -22.05 36.48
C THR A 477 61.80 -22.59 36.23
N GLN A 478 61.89 -23.91 35.98
CA GLN A 478 63.15 -24.57 35.63
C GLN A 478 63.41 -24.60 34.10
N GLU A 479 62.36 -24.54 33.29
CA GLU A 479 62.47 -24.52 31.83
C GLU A 479 62.95 -23.15 31.34
N LEU A 480 64.03 -23.12 30.56
CA LEU A 480 64.70 -21.88 30.16
C LEU A 480 63.80 -20.96 29.32
N GLU A 481 62.98 -21.51 28.42
CA GLU A 481 62.07 -20.73 27.57
C GLU A 481 60.95 -20.06 28.37
N ALA A 482 60.30 -20.80 29.27
CA ALA A 482 59.30 -20.25 30.17
C ALA A 482 59.93 -19.24 31.15
N GLN A 483 61.19 -19.44 31.57
CA GLN A 483 61.92 -18.48 32.39
C GLN A 483 62.23 -17.17 31.62
N ARG A 484 62.55 -17.26 30.32
CA ARG A 484 62.73 -16.10 29.44
C ARG A 484 61.43 -15.29 29.34
N GLN A 485 60.32 -15.94 29.01
CA GLN A 485 59.01 -15.28 28.89
C GLN A 485 58.60 -14.56 30.18
N ALA A 486 58.78 -15.23 31.33
CA ALA A 486 58.46 -14.62 32.62
C ALA A 486 59.38 -13.42 32.95
N LEU A 487 60.66 -13.45 32.55
CA LEU A 487 61.57 -12.31 32.70
C LEU A 487 61.22 -11.13 31.77
N GLU A 488 60.79 -11.41 30.53
CA GLU A 488 60.29 -10.39 29.61
C GLU A 488 59.04 -9.70 30.17
N GLU A 489 58.12 -10.46 30.78
CA GLU A 489 56.95 -9.94 31.47
C GLU A 489 57.35 -9.02 32.64
N VAL A 490 58.24 -9.48 33.53
CA VAL A 490 58.77 -8.66 34.65
C VAL A 490 59.43 -7.38 34.16
N LEU A 491 60.20 -7.45 33.07
CA LEU A 491 60.86 -6.28 32.47
C LEU A 491 59.83 -5.30 31.90
N GLY A 492 58.79 -5.80 31.22
CA GLY A 492 57.67 -5.00 30.73
C GLY A 492 56.93 -4.27 31.85
N LEU A 493 56.59 -4.97 32.94
CA LEU A 493 55.93 -4.40 34.12
C LEU A 493 56.81 -3.37 34.82
N SER A 494 58.11 -3.65 34.97
CA SER A 494 59.08 -2.73 35.58
C SER A 494 59.27 -1.45 34.76
N ARG A 495 59.20 -1.51 33.42
CA ARG A 495 59.26 -0.31 32.57
C ARG A 495 58.03 0.57 32.77
N ARG A 496 56.85 -0.02 32.94
CA ARG A 496 55.62 0.72 33.23
C ARG A 496 55.66 1.37 34.60
N LEU A 497 56.16 0.66 35.63
CA LEU A 497 56.40 1.25 36.94
C LEU A 497 57.33 2.47 36.84
N LEU A 498 58.45 2.35 36.09
CA LEU A 498 59.37 3.47 35.92
C LEU A 498 58.69 4.68 35.26
N LYS A 499 57.85 4.46 34.22
CA LYS A 499 57.05 5.52 33.60
C LYS A 499 56.04 6.15 34.56
N ALA A 500 55.50 5.37 35.50
CA ALA A 500 54.63 5.85 36.56
C ALA A 500 55.39 6.56 37.70
N GLY A 501 56.71 6.73 37.59
CA GLY A 501 57.57 7.38 38.59
C GLY A 501 58.07 6.44 39.68
N GLU A 502 57.95 5.12 39.50
CA GLU A 502 58.24 4.11 40.51
C GLU A 502 59.32 3.12 40.04
N GLY A 503 60.38 2.95 40.83
CA GLY A 503 61.52 2.10 40.49
C GLY A 503 62.73 2.86 39.95
N THR A 504 63.75 2.12 39.50
CA THR A 504 65.02 2.71 39.06
C THR A 504 65.49 2.09 37.75
N GLU A 505 66.16 2.88 36.92
CA GLU A 505 66.81 2.38 35.69
C GLU A 505 67.85 1.29 35.99
N ALA A 506 68.49 1.35 37.15
CA ALA A 506 69.40 0.31 37.63
C ALA A 506 68.69 -1.05 37.78
N ALA A 507 67.47 -1.08 38.35
CA ALA A 507 66.69 -2.31 38.49
C ALA A 507 66.29 -2.89 37.13
N LEU A 508 65.89 -2.04 36.18
CA LEU A 508 65.61 -2.45 34.80
C LEU A 508 66.84 -3.03 34.11
N THR A 509 67.99 -2.38 34.29
CA THR A 509 69.26 -2.82 33.71
C THR A 509 69.67 -4.19 34.25
N ALA A 510 69.52 -4.41 35.57
CA ALA A 510 69.78 -5.70 36.20
C ALA A 510 68.86 -6.81 35.66
N LEU A 511 67.57 -6.53 35.47
CA LEU A 511 66.62 -7.48 34.86
C LEU A 511 66.97 -7.79 33.40
N ALA A 512 67.32 -6.78 32.60
CA ALA A 512 67.74 -6.96 31.22
C ALA A 512 69.02 -7.81 31.11
N GLN A 513 70.00 -7.59 31.99
CA GLN A 513 71.19 -8.43 32.08
C GLN A 513 70.85 -9.87 32.47
N ARG A 514 69.90 -10.08 33.39
CA ARG A 514 69.43 -11.42 33.77
C ARG A 514 68.74 -12.13 32.60
N LEU A 515 67.91 -11.43 31.85
CA LEU A 515 67.27 -11.94 30.63
C LEU A 515 68.32 -12.37 29.60
N ALA A 516 69.31 -11.51 29.30
CA ALA A 516 70.40 -11.81 28.37
C ALA A 516 71.21 -13.06 28.78
N ARG A 517 71.41 -13.28 30.09
CA ARG A 517 72.05 -14.52 30.60
C ARG A 517 71.21 -15.77 30.34
N VAL A 518 69.88 -15.69 30.49
CA VAL A 518 68.98 -16.81 30.18
C VAL A 518 68.96 -17.11 28.68
N GLU A 519 68.90 -16.09 27.84
CA GLU A 519 68.99 -16.24 26.38
C GLU A 519 70.31 -16.89 25.94
N ALA A 520 71.43 -16.48 26.54
CA ALA A 520 72.73 -17.12 26.29
C ALA A 520 72.73 -18.61 26.70
N ARG A 521 72.04 -18.97 27.80
CA ARG A 521 71.88 -20.37 28.22
C ARG A 521 71.01 -21.17 27.25
N ILE A 522 69.92 -20.58 26.74
CA ILE A 522 69.07 -21.20 25.70
C ILE A 522 69.90 -21.46 24.44
N ALA A 523 70.63 -20.46 23.95
CA ALA A 523 71.48 -20.59 22.77
C ALA A 523 72.57 -21.67 22.97
N ALA A 524 73.20 -21.73 24.15
CA ALA A 524 74.17 -22.76 24.47
C ALA A 524 73.54 -24.17 24.56
N ALA A 525 72.36 -24.30 25.14
CA ALA A 525 71.62 -25.56 25.21
C ALA A 525 71.24 -26.06 23.81
N LYS A 526 70.75 -25.16 22.94
CA LYS A 526 70.43 -25.47 21.54
C LYS A 526 71.68 -25.95 20.78
N LYS A 527 72.80 -25.24 20.90
CA LYS A 527 74.08 -25.64 20.30
C LYS A 527 74.57 -27.01 20.80
N ARG A 528 74.37 -27.31 22.09
CA ARG A 528 74.69 -28.64 22.65
C ARG A 528 73.77 -29.73 22.09
N ALA A 529 72.48 -29.46 21.98
CA ALA A 529 71.52 -30.40 21.38
C ALA A 529 71.85 -30.66 19.89
N GLU A 530 72.17 -29.62 19.12
CA GLU A 530 72.63 -29.75 17.73
C GLU A 530 73.93 -30.54 17.63
N ALA A 531 74.90 -30.31 18.52
CA ALA A 531 76.16 -31.06 18.54
C ALA A 531 75.96 -32.54 18.92
N LEU A 532 75.05 -32.84 19.86
CA LEU A 532 74.68 -34.21 20.22
C LEU A 532 73.96 -34.90 19.06
N ALA A 533 73.00 -34.24 18.43
CA ALA A 533 72.30 -34.76 17.25
C ALA A 533 73.28 -35.02 16.09
N ALA A 534 74.21 -34.09 15.83
CA ALA A 534 75.27 -34.27 14.84
C ALA A 534 76.20 -35.45 15.19
N ARG A 535 76.52 -35.64 16.47
CA ARG A 535 77.33 -36.78 16.94
C ARG A 535 76.57 -38.11 16.78
N GLU A 536 75.29 -38.15 17.11
CA GLU A 536 74.44 -39.33 16.91
C GLU A 536 74.30 -39.66 15.42
N GLN A 537 74.11 -38.65 14.57
CA GLN A 537 74.06 -38.80 13.12
C GLN A 537 75.40 -39.33 12.58
N ALA A 538 76.53 -38.78 13.02
CA ALA A 538 77.86 -39.27 12.65
C ALA A 538 78.12 -40.72 13.14
N LEU A 539 77.59 -41.09 14.31
CA LEU A 539 77.67 -42.48 14.81
C LEU A 539 76.81 -43.42 13.96
N ARG A 540 75.60 -43.00 13.55
CA ARG A 540 74.75 -43.77 12.63
C ARG A 540 75.43 -43.95 11.28
N GLU A 541 75.96 -42.88 10.68
CA GLU A 541 76.71 -42.95 9.42
C GLU A 541 77.96 -43.86 9.55
N ARG A 542 78.63 -43.85 10.71
CA ARG A 542 79.78 -44.73 10.96
C ARG A 542 79.36 -46.18 11.15
N GLN A 543 78.23 -46.45 11.80
CA GLN A 543 77.64 -47.80 11.90
C GLN A 543 77.25 -48.30 10.51
N GLU A 544 76.57 -47.49 9.70
CA GLU A 544 76.25 -47.83 8.31
C GLU A 544 77.52 -48.12 7.48
N ARG A 545 78.59 -47.35 7.65
CA ARG A 545 79.89 -47.62 7.00
C ARG A 545 80.58 -48.88 7.51
N VAL A 546 80.46 -49.20 8.80
CA VAL A 546 81.02 -50.43 9.38
C VAL A 546 80.21 -51.64 8.92
N GLU A 547 78.88 -51.56 8.89
CA GLU A 547 78.02 -52.60 8.31
C GLU A 547 78.34 -52.83 6.83
N ALA A 548 78.52 -51.74 6.06
CA ALA A 548 78.96 -51.81 4.66
C ALA A 548 80.37 -52.40 4.48
N ALA A 549 81.29 -52.18 5.43
CA ALA A 549 82.65 -52.72 5.42
C ALA A 549 82.74 -54.18 5.94
N SER A 550 81.87 -54.57 6.87
CA SER A 550 81.76 -55.96 7.35
C SER A 550 81.10 -56.91 6.35
N PHE A 551 80.55 -56.38 5.25
CA PHE A 551 80.00 -57.16 4.14
C PHE A 551 81.00 -57.45 3.00
N SER A 552 82.28 -57.06 3.12
CA SER A 552 83.29 -57.23 2.05
C SER A 552 84.50 -58.10 2.42
N GLY A 553 84.34 -59.02 3.38
CA GLY A 553 85.44 -59.87 3.86
C GLY A 553 85.05 -61.29 4.24
N SER A 554 84.31 -62.02 3.40
CA SER A 554 84.18 -63.48 3.49
C SER A 554 83.62 -64.04 2.18
N GLY A 555 84.51 -64.59 1.34
CA GLY A 555 84.11 -65.35 0.17
C GLY A 555 83.37 -66.62 0.59
N TYR A 556 82.09 -66.69 0.21
CA TYR A 556 81.40 -67.96 0.04
C TYR A 556 80.61 -67.92 -1.27
N SER A 557 80.91 -68.90 -2.11
CA SER A 557 80.31 -69.18 -3.40
C SER A 557 78.84 -69.60 -3.23
N GLY A 558 77.92 -68.73 -3.64
CA GLY A 558 76.50 -69.04 -3.82
C GLY A 558 76.05 -68.59 -5.21
N GLY A 559 75.73 -69.54 -6.09
CA GLY A 559 75.37 -69.31 -7.49
C GLY A 559 74.25 -68.28 -7.68
N GLY A 560 74.62 -67.08 -8.14
CA GLY A 560 73.71 -65.99 -8.48
C GLY A 560 73.25 -66.07 -9.94
N ARG A 561 71.93 -65.94 -10.13
CA ARG A 561 71.27 -65.79 -11.42
C ARG A 561 71.72 -64.50 -12.11
N VAL A 562 72.29 -64.57 -13.32
CA VAL A 562 72.69 -63.39 -14.10
C VAL A 562 71.53 -62.99 -15.01
N HIS A 563 70.97 -61.80 -14.76
CA HIS A 563 69.95 -61.22 -15.62
C HIS A 563 70.63 -60.47 -16.77
N VAL A 564 70.47 -60.99 -17.99
CA VAL A 564 71.00 -60.38 -19.21
C VAL A 564 69.95 -59.44 -19.74
N ARG A 565 70.26 -58.14 -19.82
CA ARG A 565 69.37 -57.15 -20.45
C ARG A 565 69.24 -57.44 -21.95
N GLY A 566 68.06 -57.22 -22.50
CA GLY A 566 67.80 -57.50 -23.90
C GLY A 566 68.68 -56.65 -24.82
N TYR A 567 69.23 -57.26 -25.87
CA TYR A 567 70.17 -56.61 -26.79
C TYR A 567 69.95 -57.12 -28.22
N TYR A 568 70.33 -56.31 -29.20
CA TYR A 568 70.32 -56.70 -30.60
C TYR A 568 71.63 -57.39 -30.98
N ARG A 569 71.55 -58.50 -31.73
CA ARG A 569 72.73 -59.14 -32.33
C ARG A 569 73.16 -58.40 -33.60
N LYS A 570 74.41 -58.60 -34.03
CA LYS A 570 75.01 -57.93 -35.22
C LYS A 570 74.26 -58.19 -36.54
N ASN A 571 73.38 -59.20 -36.60
CA ASN A 571 72.51 -59.50 -37.74
C ASN A 571 71.09 -58.89 -37.63
N GLY A 572 70.85 -58.00 -36.66
CA GLY A 572 69.59 -57.26 -36.49
C GLY A 572 68.51 -57.94 -35.66
N THR A 573 68.72 -59.16 -35.15
CA THR A 573 67.72 -59.87 -34.34
C THR A 573 67.77 -59.41 -32.87
N TYR A 574 66.63 -59.00 -32.30
CA TYR A 574 66.51 -58.67 -30.88
C TYR A 574 66.48 -59.93 -30.01
N VAL A 575 67.25 -59.94 -28.93
CA VAL A 575 67.18 -60.95 -27.87
C VAL A 575 66.57 -60.29 -26.65
N SER A 576 65.41 -60.79 -26.19
CA SER A 576 64.72 -60.29 -25.00
C SER A 576 65.49 -60.60 -23.70
N PRO A 577 65.33 -59.76 -22.66
CA PRO A 577 66.02 -59.95 -21.39
C PRO A 577 65.70 -61.33 -20.80
N HIS A 578 66.72 -62.07 -20.36
CA HIS A 578 66.53 -63.39 -19.76
C HIS A 578 67.59 -63.66 -18.70
N THR A 579 67.27 -64.59 -17.79
CA THR A 579 68.09 -64.88 -16.63
C THR A 579 68.78 -66.23 -16.79
N ARG A 580 70.11 -66.28 -16.75
CA ARG A 580 70.88 -67.54 -16.79
C ARG A 580 71.38 -67.91 -15.39
N SER A 581 71.10 -69.15 -14.97
CA SER A 581 71.68 -69.78 -13.77
C SER A 581 72.71 -70.82 -14.18
N ARG A 582 73.93 -70.73 -13.64
CA ARG A 582 75.01 -71.69 -13.91
C ARG A 582 74.72 -73.01 -13.19
N ARG A 583 74.49 -74.11 -13.92
CA ARG A 583 74.61 -75.48 -13.36
C ARG A 583 76.10 -75.73 -13.08
N ARG A 584 76.37 -76.37 -11.94
CA ARG A 584 77.69 -76.56 -11.29
C ARG A 584 78.88 -76.63 -12.24
#